data_AF-A0A950T3T8-F1
#
_entry.id   AF-A0A950T3T8-F1
#
_cell.length_a   1.000
_cell.length_b   1.000
_cell.length_c   1.000
_cell.angle_alpha   90.00
_cell.angle_beta   90.00
_cell.angle_gamma   90.00
#
_symmetry.space_group_name_H-M   'P 1'
#
loop_
_entity.id
_entity.type
_entity.pdbx_description
1 polymer ?
#
loop_
_entity_poly.entity_id
_entity_poly.type
_entity_poly.pdbx_seq_one_letter_code
_entity_poly.pdbx_strand_id
1 'polypeptide(L)'
;MKTFVQTRASFLETLAQLRRLDGHGRVTQALRVMKERETGKLCYQAEEDLSQPELSLLKDMLGGRKSMWETYKQQCREGLPIW
;
A
#
# COMPACT_ATOMS: atom_id res chain seq x y z
N MET A 1 9.71 -12.75 -8.30
CA MET A 1 9.06 -13.39 -7.15
C MET A 1 9.69 -12.93 -5.86
N LYS A 2 9.03 -12.00 -5.17
CA LYS A 2 9.31 -11.75 -3.75
C LYS A 2 8.61 -12.80 -2.91
N THR A 3 9.22 -13.21 -1.79
CA THR A 3 8.55 -14.13 -0.85
C THR A 3 7.50 -13.40 -0.03
N PHE A 4 6.53 -14.13 0.53
CA PHE A 4 5.53 -13.57 1.43
C PHE A 4 6.14 -12.72 2.55
N VAL A 5 7.26 -13.17 3.15
CA VAL A 5 7.97 -12.45 4.22
C VAL A 5 8.49 -11.10 3.73
N GLN A 6 9.09 -11.06 2.54
CA GLN A 6 9.60 -9.82 1.94
C GLN A 6 8.47 -8.85 1.61
N THR A 7 7.41 -9.35 0.96
CA THR A 7 6.23 -8.54 0.62
C THR A 7 5.58 -7.96 1.86
N ARG A 8 5.41 -8.78 2.92
CA ARG A 8 4.88 -8.36 4.22
C ARG A 8 5.75 -7.26 4.86
N ALA A 9 7.07 -7.43 4.88
CA ALA A 9 7.97 -6.47 5.49
C ALA A 9 7.89 -5.10 4.80
N SER A 10 7.96 -5.07 3.47
CA SER A 10 7.80 -3.84 2.69
C SER A 10 6.45 -3.16 2.95
N PHE A 11 5.37 -3.94 3.00
CA PHE A 11 4.03 -3.40 3.22
C PHE A 11 3.87 -2.76 4.60
N LEU A 12 4.35 -3.44 5.66
CA LEU A 12 4.29 -2.94 7.02
C LEU A 12 5.13 -1.67 7.22
N GLU A 13 6.30 -1.61 6.58
CA GLU A 13 7.16 -0.42 6.60
C GLU A 13 6.46 0.78 5.95
N THR A 14 5.91 0.62 4.75
CA THR A 14 5.23 1.72 4.04
C THR A 14 4.01 2.20 4.83
N LEU A 15 3.24 1.31 5.45
CA LEU A 15 2.09 1.70 6.30
C LEU A 15 2.52 2.42 7.58
N ALA A 16 3.61 1.99 8.21
CA ALA A 16 4.15 2.69 9.38
C ALA A 16 4.61 4.10 9.01
N GLN A 17 5.21 4.28 7.83
CA GLN A 17 5.57 5.59 7.30
C GLN A 17 4.32 6.44 7.04
N LEU A 18 3.28 5.90 6.41
CA LEU A 18 2.02 6.62 6.20
C LEU A 18 1.38 7.13 7.50
N ARG A 19 1.33 6.29 8.53
CA ARG A 19 0.80 6.70 9.86
C ARG A 19 1.59 7.83 10.49
N ARG A 20 2.91 7.89 10.26
CA ARG A 20 3.77 8.99 10.75
C ARG A 20 3.55 10.28 9.97
N LEU A 21 2.95 10.22 8.79
CA LEU A 21 2.65 11.35 7.93
C LEU A 21 1.23 11.92 8.15
N ASP A 22 0.46 11.42 9.11
CA ASP A 22 -0.77 12.07 9.54
C ASP A 22 -0.41 13.34 10.35
N GLY A 23 -0.22 14.46 9.65
CA GLY A 23 0.14 15.77 10.20
C GLY A 23 -0.23 16.93 9.27
N HIS A 24 -0.45 18.12 9.83
CA HIS A 24 -1.05 19.28 9.16
C HIS A 24 -0.06 20.14 8.34
N GLY A 25 0.77 19.52 7.48
CA GLY A 25 1.76 20.21 6.65
C GLY A 25 1.64 19.88 5.16
N ARG A 26 1.77 20.88 4.27
CA ARG A 26 1.75 20.68 2.81
C ARG A 26 2.85 19.73 2.32
N VAL A 27 4.04 19.79 2.92
CA VAL A 27 5.15 18.85 2.65
C VAL A 27 4.77 17.43 3.08
N THR A 28 4.13 17.31 4.24
CA THR A 28 3.61 16.04 4.78
C THR A 28 2.54 15.44 3.85
N GLN A 29 1.70 16.28 3.24
CA GLN A 29 0.67 15.84 2.31
C GLN A 29 1.24 15.32 0.99
N ALA A 30 2.22 16.01 0.38
CA ALA A 30 2.87 15.51 -0.85
C ALA A 30 3.60 14.18 -0.62
N LEU A 31 4.30 14.06 0.52
CA LEU A 31 4.98 12.84 0.91
C LEU A 31 3.98 11.70 1.21
N ARG A 32 2.84 12.03 1.82
CA ARG A 32 1.74 11.09 2.06
C ARG A 32 1.18 10.54 0.74
N VAL A 33 0.91 11.40 -0.25
CA VAL A 33 0.44 10.98 -1.58
C VAL A 33 1.45 10.06 -2.28
N MET A 34 2.75 10.38 -2.20
CA MET A 34 3.79 9.49 -2.74
C MET A 34 3.77 8.11 -2.07
N LYS A 35 3.65 8.06 -0.74
CA LYS A 35 3.62 6.82 0.03
C LYS A 35 2.35 6.01 -0.17
N GLU A 36 1.20 6.66 -0.35
CA GLU A 36 -0.07 6.03 -0.73
C GLU A 36 0.07 5.35 -2.10
N ARG A 37 0.72 6.01 -3.05
CA ARG A 37 1.01 5.42 -4.38
C ARG A 37 1.97 4.23 -4.29
N GLU A 38 3.04 4.33 -3.51
CA GLU A 38 3.95 3.19 -3.27
C GLU A 38 3.20 2.00 -2.67
N THR A 39 2.30 2.26 -1.73
CA THR A 39 1.44 1.23 -1.11
C THR A 39 0.55 0.56 -2.17
N GLY A 40 -0.07 1.32 -3.06
CA GLY A 40 -0.88 0.75 -4.14
C GLY A 40 -0.08 -0.09 -5.13
N LYS A 41 1.17 0.29 -5.44
CA LYS A 41 2.07 -0.57 -6.24
C LYS A 41 2.38 -1.88 -5.53
N LEU A 42 2.63 -1.84 -4.23
CA LEU A 42 2.84 -3.05 -3.43
C LEU A 42 1.60 -3.94 -3.40
N CYS A 43 0.38 -3.39 -3.45
CA CYS A 43 -0.84 -4.18 -3.60
C CYS A 43 -0.85 -4.98 -4.91
N TYR A 44 -0.57 -4.33 -6.04
CA TYR A 44 -0.51 -5.03 -7.34
C TYR A 44 0.58 -6.08 -7.38
N GLN A 45 1.78 -5.73 -6.92
CA GLN A 45 2.91 -6.64 -6.84
C GLN A 45 2.57 -7.87 -5.98
N ALA A 46 1.89 -7.69 -4.84
CA ALA A 46 1.46 -8.79 -3.98
C ALA A 46 0.39 -9.67 -4.64
N GLU A 47 -0.49 -9.12 -5.47
CA GLU A 47 -1.47 -9.90 -6.24
C GLU A 47 -0.82 -10.74 -7.34
N GLU A 48 0.34 -10.33 -7.87
CA GLU A 48 1.12 -11.07 -8.86
C GLU A 48 2.07 -12.10 -8.22
N ASP A 49 2.73 -11.74 -7.12
CA ASP A 49 3.80 -12.55 -6.50
C ASP A 49 3.28 -13.59 -5.49
N LEU A 50 2.10 -13.39 -4.88
CA LEU A 50 1.60 -14.25 -3.80
C LEU A 50 0.48 -15.19 -4.27
N SER A 51 0.43 -16.38 -3.66
CA SER A 51 -0.73 -17.26 -3.79
C SER A 51 -1.98 -16.66 -3.13
N GLN A 52 -3.17 -17.12 -3.52
CA GLN A 52 -4.43 -16.65 -2.93
C GLN A 52 -4.49 -16.77 -1.39
N PRO A 53 -4.03 -17.87 -0.77
CA PRO A 53 -3.97 -17.97 0.70
C PRO A 53 -3.04 -16.95 1.34
N GLU A 54 -1.84 -16.73 0.77
CA GLU A 54 -0.87 -15.75 1.25
C GLU A 54 -1.40 -14.32 1.10
N LEU A 55 -2.04 -14.01 -0.02
CA LEU A 55 -2.68 -12.73 -0.26
C LEU A 55 -3.83 -12.48 0.73
N SER A 56 -4.65 -13.49 1.01
CA SER A 56 -5.74 -13.37 1.98
C SER A 56 -5.18 -13.13 3.39
N LEU A 57 -4.16 -13.87 3.79
CA LEU A 57 -3.47 -13.68 5.06
C LEU A 57 -2.85 -12.29 5.18
N LEU A 58 -2.24 -11.77 4.10
CA LEU A 58 -1.70 -10.42 4.07
C LEU A 58 -2.80 -9.38 4.28
N LYS A 59 -3.92 -9.49 3.55
CA LYS A 59 -5.07 -8.57 3.67
C LYS A 59 -5.67 -8.59 5.07
N ASP A 60 -5.78 -9.77 5.69
CA ASP A 60 -6.29 -9.93 7.06
C ASP A 60 -5.36 -9.27 8.09
N MET A 61 -4.04 -9.49 7.98
CA MET A 61 -3.03 -8.88 8.85
C MET A 61 -3.02 -7.34 8.78
N LEU A 62 -3.35 -6.79 7.61
CA LEU A 62 -3.44 -5.35 7.40
C LEU A 62 -4.73 -4.74 7.98
N GLY A 63 -5.54 -5.55 8.65
CA GLY A 63 -6.75 -5.15 9.33
C GLY A 63 -7.98 -5.30 8.45
N GLY A 64 -8.13 -6.45 7.76
CA GLY A 64 -9.37 -7.07 7.25
C GLY A 64 -10.35 -6.24 6.40
N ARG A 65 -10.17 -4.93 6.30
CA ARG A 65 -11.04 -4.05 5.54
C ARG A 65 -10.54 -4.07 4.12
N LYS A 66 -11.17 -4.92 3.32
CA LYS A 66 -11.17 -4.90 1.86
C LYS A 66 -11.17 -3.46 1.30
N SER A 67 -11.81 -2.51 2.01
CA SER A 67 -11.83 -1.09 1.69
C SER A 67 -10.43 -0.46 1.56
N MET A 68 -9.49 -0.70 2.49
CA MET A 68 -8.17 -0.04 2.46
C MET A 68 -7.31 -0.57 1.31
N TRP A 69 -7.37 -1.88 1.04
CA TRP A 69 -6.62 -2.49 -0.06
C TRP A 69 -7.03 -1.93 -1.42
N GLU A 70 -8.34 -1.83 -1.65
CA GLU A 70 -8.87 -1.23 -2.88
C GLU A 70 -8.63 0.30 -2.92
N THR A 71 -8.74 1.01 -1.79
CA THR A 71 -8.39 2.45 -1.72
C THR A 71 -6.94 2.71 -2.14
N TYR A 72 -5.97 1.95 -1.63
CA TYR A 72 -4.56 2.14 -2.03
C TYR A 72 -4.33 1.83 -3.51
N LYS A 73 -4.96 0.79 -4.06
CA LYS A 73 -4.89 0.50 -5.50
C LYS A 73 -5.50 1.63 -6.34
N GLN A 74 -6.64 2.17 -5.90
CA GLN A 74 -7.33 3.26 -6.60
C GLN A 74 -6.51 4.56 -6.57
N GLN A 75 -5.96 4.95 -5.42
CA GLN A 75 -5.08 6.12 -5.29
C GLN A 75 -3.83 5.99 -6.18
N CYS A 76 -3.30 4.77 -6.36
CA CYS A 76 -2.20 4.54 -7.30
C CYS A 76 -2.59 4.77 -8.77
N ARG A 77 -3.85 4.50 -9.14
CA ARG A 77 -4.38 4.77 -10.49
C ARG A 77 -4.67 6.25 -10.72
N GLU A 78 -5.26 6.92 -9.72
CA GLU A 78 -5.64 8.34 -9.79
C GLU A 78 -4.45 9.30 -9.72
N GLY A 79 -3.29 8.85 -9.21
CA GLY A 79 -2.02 9.60 -9.22
C GLY A 79 -1.28 9.65 -10.56
N LEU A 80 -1.94 9.34 -11.68
CA LEU A 80 -1.41 9.63 -13.02
C LEU A 80 -1.59 11.13 -13.30
N PRO A 81 -0.52 11.89 -13.58
CA PRO A 81 -0.68 13.23 -14.09
C PRO A 81 -1.44 13.13 -15.43
N ILE A 82 -2.58 13.81 -15.50
CA ILE A 82 -3.21 14.16 -16.77
C ILE A 82 -2.20 15.12 -17.43
N TRP A 83 -1.47 14.63 -18.42
CA TRP A 83 -0.72 15.47 -19.35
C TRP A 83 -1.69 16.02 -20.39
#